data_AF-A0A6V7UK89-F1
#
_entry.id   AF-A0A6V7UK89-F1
#
_cell.length_a   1.000
_cell.length_b   1.000
_cell.length_c   1.000
_cell.angle_alpha   90.00
_cell.angle_beta   90.00
_cell.angle_gamma   90.00
#
_symmetry.space_group_name_H-M   'P 1'
#
loop_
_entity.id
_entity.type
_entity.pdbx_description
1 polymer ?
#
loop_
_entity_poly.entity_id
_entity_poly.type
_entity_poly.pdbx_seq_one_letter_code
_entity_poly.pdbx_strand_id
1 'polypeptide(L)'
;MTLRVGFFSLADLILRANVPWRYETNVEMVAELKEEVFKNTETLFPGQEFSELWQIMSYLTKKEYVDKMDYDWIRIMVKRVAKRNRCSLKV
;
A
#
# COMPACT_ATOMS: atom_id res chain seq x y z
N MET A 1 5.49 4.97 16.62
CA MET A 1 5.83 5.41 15.24
C MET A 1 5.21 4.41 14.28
N THR A 2 4.12 4.78 13.62
CA THR A 2 3.36 3.91 12.71
C THR A 2 4.17 3.60 11.45
N LEU A 3 3.99 2.42 10.85
CA LEU A 3 4.68 1.99 9.62
C LEU A 3 4.20 2.74 8.35
N ARG A 4 4.18 4.08 8.39
CA ARG A 4 3.76 4.96 7.29
C ARG A 4 4.62 4.79 6.04
N VAL A 5 5.93 4.57 6.23
CA VAL A 5 6.88 4.34 5.13
C VAL A 5 6.49 3.09 4.32
N GLY A 6 6.17 1.98 5.01
CA GLY A 6 5.78 0.73 4.37
C GLY A 6 4.50 0.87 3.54
N PHE A 7 3.53 1.66 4.03
CA PHE A 7 2.31 1.99 3.29
C PHE A 7 2.63 2.73 1.98
N PHE A 8 3.38 3.83 2.02
CA PHE A 8 3.65 4.63 0.82
C PHE A 8 4.50 3.87 -0.21
N SER A 9 5.48 3.07 0.23
CA SER A 9 6.25 2.22 -0.69
C SER A 9 5.37 1.20 -1.41
N LEU A 10 4.40 0.60 -0.72
CA LEU A 10 3.43 -0.31 -1.34
C LEU A 10 2.50 0.44 -2.31
N ALA A 11 2.03 1.63 -1.96
CA ALA A 11 1.23 2.46 -2.85
C ALA A 11 1.98 2.79 -4.15
N ASP A 12 3.25 3.21 -4.04
CA ASP A 12 4.10 3.53 -5.19
C ASP A 12 4.29 2.31 -6.12
N LEU A 13 4.47 1.12 -5.54
CA LEU A 13 4.63 -0.15 -6.27
C LEU A 13 3.35 -0.59 -6.97
N ILE A 14 2.22 -0.56 -6.27
CA ILE A 14 0.94 -1.05 -6.80
C ILE A 14 0.44 -0.13 -7.90
N LEU A 15 0.51 1.19 -7.67
CA LEU A 15 0.01 2.18 -8.62
C LEU A 15 1.00 2.47 -9.74
N ARG A 16 2.17 1.83 -9.78
CA ARG A 16 3.20 2.00 -10.83
C ARG A 16 3.51 3.47 -11.08
N ALA A 17 3.77 4.20 -10.00
CA ALA A 17 3.98 5.65 -10.00
C ALA A 17 2.76 6.50 -10.41
N ASN A 18 1.53 5.97 -10.47
CA ASN A 18 0.31 6.78 -10.67
C ASN A 18 -0.27 7.29 -9.33
N VAL A 19 0.62 7.80 -8.48
CA VAL A 19 0.29 8.37 -7.17
C VAL A 19 0.08 9.89 -7.28
N PRO A 20 -0.75 10.51 -6.42
CA PRO A 20 -1.02 11.95 -6.47
C PRO A 20 0.24 12.83 -6.34
N TRP A 21 1.24 12.36 -5.61
CA TRP A 21 2.51 13.06 -5.38
C TRP A 21 3.60 12.77 -6.43
N ARG A 22 3.30 12.08 -7.55
CA ARG A 22 4.31 11.61 -8.51
C ARG A 22 5.18 12.73 -9.08
N TYR A 23 4.56 13.87 -9.41
CA TYR A 23 5.22 15.00 -10.08
C TYR A 23 5.55 16.15 -9.13
N GLU A 24 5.24 16.00 -7.86
CA GLU A 24 5.47 17.04 -6.86
C GLU A 24 6.92 16.96 -6.35
N THR A 25 7.59 18.11 -6.30
CA THR A 25 8.99 18.23 -5.87
C THR A 25 9.11 18.96 -4.54
N ASN A 26 8.08 19.71 -4.14
CA ASN A 26 7.98 20.34 -2.85
C ASN A 26 7.70 19.28 -1.77
N VAL A 27 8.65 19.14 -0.83
CA VAL A 27 8.60 18.17 0.26
C VAL A 27 7.36 18.34 1.15
N GLU A 28 6.97 19.58 1.45
CA GLU A 28 5.82 19.88 2.31
C GLU A 28 4.51 19.48 1.62
N MET A 29 4.37 19.82 0.34
CA MET A 29 3.21 19.44 -0.48
C MET A 29 3.10 17.92 -0.63
N VAL A 30 4.22 17.21 -0.83
CA VAL A 30 4.23 15.74 -0.86
C VAL A 30 3.75 15.16 0.49
N ALA A 31 4.16 15.75 1.60
CA ALA A 31 3.73 15.30 2.93
C ALA A 31 2.23 15.52 3.15
N GLU A 32 1.68 16.66 2.74
CA GLU A 32 0.25 16.96 2.80
C GLU A 32 -0.57 15.98 1.97
N LEU A 33 -0.20 15.79 0.69
CA LEU A 33 -0.88 14.83 -0.20
C LEU A 33 -0.87 13.41 0.38
N LYS A 34 0.26 13.00 0.95
CA LYS A 34 0.39 11.69 1.62
C LYS A 34 -0.52 11.57 2.83
N GLU A 35 -0.68 12.63 3.62
CA GLU A 35 -1.53 12.61 4.81
C GLU A 35 -3.03 12.62 4.47
N GLU A 36 -3.45 13.38 3.45
CA GLU A 36 -4.82 13.36 2.95
C GLU A 36 -5.22 11.97 2.45
N VAL A 37 -4.32 11.36 1.69
CA VAL A 37 -4.49 10.00 1.18
C VAL A 37 -4.48 8.97 2.30
N PHE A 38 -3.64 9.13 3.32
CA PHE A 38 -3.61 8.23 4.47
C PHE A 38 -4.92 8.30 5.28
N LYS A 39 -5.55 9.48 5.37
CA LYS A 39 -6.87 9.64 5.98
C LYS A 39 -7.98 8.99 5.15
N ASN A 40 -7.85 9.02 3.82
CA ASN A 40 -8.85 8.52 2.87
C ASN A 40 -8.28 7.44 1.95
N THR A 41 -7.76 6.35 2.54
CA THR A 41 -7.00 5.31 1.79
C THR A 41 -7.78 4.65 0.65
N GLU A 42 -9.11 4.67 0.69
CA GLU A 42 -9.98 4.13 -0.37
C GLU A 42 -9.84 4.90 -1.70
N THR A 43 -9.40 6.16 -1.65
CA THR A 43 -9.19 7.00 -2.83
C THR A 43 -7.99 6.56 -3.69
N LEU A 44 -7.03 5.84 -3.11
CA LEU A 44 -5.88 5.29 -3.85
C LEU A 44 -6.22 4.05 -4.68
N PHE A 45 -7.19 3.25 -4.24
CA PHE A 45 -7.47 1.93 -4.83
C PHE A 45 -8.96 1.79 -5.17
N PRO A 46 -9.42 2.40 -6.28
CA PRO A 46 -10.81 2.27 -6.69
C PRO A 46 -11.04 0.85 -7.26
N GLY A 47 -11.56 -0.07 -6.46
CA GLY A 47 -12.12 -1.34 -6.96
C GLY A 47 -11.83 -2.59 -6.13
N GLN A 48 -12.67 -3.62 -6.31
CA GLN A 48 -12.54 -4.92 -5.63
C GLN A 48 -11.29 -5.72 -6.06
N GLU A 49 -10.72 -5.42 -7.23
CA GLU A 49 -9.54 -6.11 -7.76
C GLU A 49 -8.30 -5.92 -6.88
N PHE A 50 -8.28 -4.85 -6.07
CA PHE A 50 -7.23 -4.54 -5.10
C PHE A 50 -7.61 -4.86 -3.65
N SER A 51 -8.73 -5.55 -3.40
CA SER A 51 -9.23 -5.80 -2.03
C SER A 51 -8.20 -6.45 -1.08
N GLU A 52 -7.40 -7.40 -1.55
CA GLU A 52 -6.34 -7.99 -0.71
C GLU A 52 -5.15 -7.04 -0.49
N LEU A 53 -4.79 -6.24 -1.50
CA LEU A 53 -3.73 -5.23 -1.35
C LEU A 53 -4.16 -4.13 -0.39
N TRP A 54 -5.42 -3.72 -0.47
CA TRP A 54 -6.02 -2.80 0.49
C TRP A 54 -6.00 -3.38 1.91
N GLN A 55 -6.34 -4.65 2.09
CA GLN A 55 -6.24 -5.31 3.40
C GLN A 55 -4.81 -5.29 3.94
N ILE A 56 -3.79 -5.54 3.10
CA ILE A 56 -2.38 -5.42 3.50
C ILE A 56 -2.06 -3.98 3.93
N MET A 57 -2.53 -2.99 3.17
CA MET A 57 -2.33 -1.58 3.47
C MET A 57 -2.99 -1.18 4.80
N SER A 58 -4.25 -1.56 5.02
CA SER A 58 -4.97 -1.33 6.29
C SER A 58 -4.37 -2.10 7.46
N TYR A 59 -3.72 -3.25 7.20
CA TYR A 59 -2.96 -3.97 8.21
C TYR A 59 -1.72 -3.17 8.62
N LEU A 60 -0.96 -2.64 7.66
CA LEU A 60 0.23 -1.83 7.90
C LEU A 60 -0.08 -0.53 8.64
N THR A 61 -1.21 0.13 8.36
CA THR A 61 -1.59 1.37 9.05
C THR A 61 -1.88 1.18 10.53
N LYS A 62 -2.23 -0.05 10.95
CA LYS A 62 -2.50 -0.41 12.35
C LYS A 62 -1.26 -0.87 13.11
N LYS A 63 -0.10 -0.94 12.45
CA LYS A 63 1.14 -1.47 13.02
C LYS A 63 2.08 -0.37 13.46
N GLU A 64 2.59 -0.53 14.66
CA GLU A 64 3.69 0.26 15.19
C GLU A 64 5.05 -0.39 14.90
N TYR A 65 6.12 0.39 14.96
CA TYR A 65 7.48 -0.09 14.73
C TYR A 65 7.87 -1.33 15.56
N VAL A 66 7.35 -1.44 16.79
CA VAL A 66 7.64 -2.55 17.71
C VAL A 66 6.76 -3.78 17.44
N ASP A 67 5.72 -3.64 16.64
CA ASP A 67 4.78 -4.73 16.41
C ASP A 67 5.38 -5.82 15.53
N LYS A 68 5.10 -7.06 15.90
CA LYS A 68 5.41 -8.19 15.04
C LYS A 68 4.54 -8.15 13.78
N MET A 69 5.22 -8.31 12.66
CA MET A 69 4.64 -8.42 11.32
C MET A 69 4.27 -9.87 10.99
N ASP A 70 3.09 -10.06 10.41
CA ASP A 70 2.61 -11.35 9.92
C ASP A 70 2.94 -11.49 8.43
N TYR A 71 4.21 -11.81 8.15
CA TYR A 71 4.70 -11.97 6.78
C TYR A 71 4.05 -13.15 6.04
N ASP A 72 3.62 -14.18 6.75
CA ASP A 72 2.94 -15.34 6.15
C ASP A 72 1.57 -14.95 5.62
N TRP A 73 0.78 -14.20 6.41
CA TRP A 73 -0.49 -13.66 5.96
C TRP A 73 -0.31 -12.72 4.77
N ILE A 74 0.65 -11.79 4.82
CA ILE A 74 0.96 -10.87 3.70
C ILE A 74 1.29 -11.68 2.43
N ARG A 75 2.12 -12.72 2.55
CA ARG A 75 2.51 -13.59 1.43
C ARG A 75 1.31 -14.31 0.83
N ILE A 76 0.38 -14.81 1.65
CA ILE A 76 -0.85 -15.48 1.18
C ILE A 76 -1.72 -14.49 0.40
N MET A 77 -1.87 -13.26 0.89
CA MET A 77 -2.66 -12.22 0.25
C MET A 77 -2.08 -11.84 -1.12
N VAL A 78 -0.78 -11.62 -1.21
CA VAL A 78 -0.09 -11.35 -2.49
C VAL A 78 -0.25 -12.51 -3.48
N LYS A 79 -0.15 -13.77 -3.01
CA LYS A 79 -0.36 -14.96 -3.87
C LYS A 79 -1.78 -15.02 -4.44
N ARG A 80 -2.80 -14.64 -3.67
CA ARG A 80 -4.20 -14.59 -4.14
C ARG A 80 -4.36 -13.56 -5.26
N VAL A 81 -3.81 -12.35 -5.07
CA VAL A 81 -3.83 -11.29 -6.08
C VAL A 81 -3.12 -11.73 -7.35
N ALA A 82 -1.92 -12.32 -7.23
CA ALA A 82 -1.16 -12.80 -8.37
C ALA A 82 -1.91 -13.90 -9.13
N LYS A 83 -2.53 -14.85 -8.44
CA LYS A 83 -3.34 -15.91 -9.05
C LYS A 83 -4.53 -15.33 -9.81
N ARG A 84 -5.25 -14.35 -9.24
CA ARG A 84 -6.38 -13.67 -9.90
C ARG A 84 -5.93 -12.94 -11.18
N ASN A 85 -4.78 -12.28 -11.12
CA ASN A 85 -4.21 -11.52 -12.24
C ASN A 85 -3.40 -12.37 -13.23
N ARG A 86 -3.39 -13.70 -13.07
CA ARG A 86 -2.60 -14.65 -13.88
C ARG A 86 -1.09 -14.30 -13.92
N CYS A 87 -0.58 -13.69 -12.87
CA CYS A 87 0.85 -13.43 -12.69
C CYS A 87 1.54 -14.69 -12.16
N SER A 88 2.66 -15.07 -12.78
CA SER A 88 3.56 -16.07 -12.18
C SER A 88 4.46 -15.38 -11.17
N LEU A 89 4.23 -15.65 -9.88
CA LEU A 89 5.21 -15.31 -8.86
C LEU A 89 6.38 -16.29 -9.02
N LYS A 90 7.46 -15.82 -9.65
CA LYS A 90 8.72 -16.57 -9.64
C LYS A 90 9.19 -16.64 -8.19
N VAL A 91 9.38 -17.87 -7.71
CA VAL A 91 9.91 -18.18 -6.39
C VAL A 91 11.40 -17.89 -6.37
#